data_AF-A0A3D1J8N3-F1
#
_entry.id   AF-A0A3D1J8N3-F1
#
_cell.length_a   1.000
_cell.length_b   1.000
_cell.length_c   1.000
_cell.angle_alpha   90.00
_cell.angle_beta   90.00
_cell.angle_gamma   90.00
#
_symmetry.space_group_name_H-M   'P 1'
#
loop_
_entity.id
_entity.type
_entity.pdbx_description
1 polymer ?
#
loop_
_entity_poly.entity_id
_entity_poly.type
_entity_poly.pdbx_seq_one_letter_code
_entity_poly.pdbx_strand_id
1 'polypeptide(L)' 'GAGLAIIGAAIGAGYGNGQVIAKTIESMARQPEMSGQFRSTMFIGVALVEAVPILGVVIALLLVFQ' A
#
# COMPACT_ATOMS: atom_id res chain seq x y z
N GLY A 1 -8.90 -12.34 -17.37
CA GLY A 1 -9.33 -11.49 -16.23
C GLY A 1 -8.20 -11.26 -15.23
N ALA A 2 -7.53 -12.33 -14.77
CA ALA A 2 -6.51 -12.28 -13.71
C ALA A 2 -5.43 -11.21 -13.89
N GLY A 3 -4.84 -11.08 -15.09
CA GLY A 3 -3.81 -10.07 -15.36
C GLY A 3 -4.29 -8.63 -15.14
N LEU A 4 -5.55 -8.31 -15.52
CA LEU A 4 -6.12 -6.98 -15.29
C LEU A 4 -6.38 -6.72 -13.81
N ALA A 5 -6.81 -7.74 -13.05
CA ALA A 5 -6.99 -7.63 -11.60
C ALA A 5 -5.66 -7.34 -10.89
N ILE A 6 -4.58 -8.02 -11.28
CA ILE A 6 -3.23 -7.76 -10.73
C ILE A 6 -2.72 -6.37 -11.11
N ILE A 7 -2.89 -5.94 -12.37
CA ILE A 7 -2.44 -4.61 -12.80
C ILE A 7 -3.16 -3.51 -12.01
N GLY A 8 -4.49 -3.61 -11.87
CA GLY A 8 -5.27 -2.66 -11.08
C GLY A 8 -4.84 -2.62 -9.62
N ALA A 9 -4.67 -3.79 -8.99
CA ALA A 9 -4.17 -3.91 -7.63
C ALA A 9 -2.77 -3.30 -7.45
N ALA A 10 -1.84 -3.60 -8.36
CA ALA A 10 -0.47 -3.11 -8.30
C ALA A 10 -0.38 -1.59 -8.46
N ILE A 11 -1.15 -1.00 -9.36
CA ILE A 11 -1.19 0.46 -9.55
C ILE A 11 -1.77 1.14 -8.32
N GLY A 12 -2.87 0.64 -7.77
CA GLY A 12 -3.50 1.18 -6.57
C GLY A 12 -2.57 1.13 -5.35
N ALA A 13 -1.97 -0.03 -5.10
CA ALA A 13 -1.01 -0.23 -4.02
C ALA A 13 0.21 0.67 -4.17
N GLY A 14 0.85 0.67 -5.35
CA GLY A 14 2.06 1.43 -5.62
C GLY A 14 1.85 2.93 -5.46
N TYR A 15 0.75 3.46 -5.99
CA TYR A 15 0.41 4.87 -5.85
C TYR A 15 0.08 5.26 -4.41
N GLY A 16 -0.75 4.48 -3.72
CA GLY A 16 -1.13 4.74 -2.32
C GLY A 16 0.07 4.69 -1.37
N ASN A 17 0.86 3.61 -1.44
CA ASN A 17 2.05 3.45 -0.61
C ASN A 17 3.09 4.52 -0.91
N GLY A 18 3.32 4.83 -2.19
CA GLY A 18 4.25 5.88 -2.59
C GLY A 18 3.92 7.22 -1.93
N GLN A 19 2.64 7.59 -1.87
CA GLN A 19 2.22 8.80 -1.18
C GLN A 19 2.40 8.73 0.34
N VAL A 20 1.91 7.66 0.98
CA VAL A 20 1.99 7.52 2.44
C VAL A 20 3.44 7.54 2.92
N ILE A 21 4.32 6.81 2.23
CA ILE A 21 5.73 6.72 2.57
C ILE A 21 6.44 8.05 2.31
N ALA A 22 6.20 8.70 1.17
CA ALA A 22 6.82 10.00 0.86
C ALA A 22 6.47 11.07 1.91
N LYS A 23 5.19 11.22 2.25
CA LYS A 23 4.77 12.18 3.29
C LYS A 23 5.34 11.82 4.66
N THR A 24 5.48 10.54 4.96
CA THR A 24 6.11 10.09 6.21
C THR A 24 7.58 10.50 6.26
N ILE A 25 8.34 10.30 5.17
CA ILE A 25 9.74 10.71 5.07
C ILE A 25 9.89 12.22 5.22
N GLU A 26 9.07 13.01 4.52
CA GLU A 26 9.06 14.47 4.65
C GLU A 26 8.78 14.92 6.10
N SER A 27 7.83 14.26 6.77
CA SER A 27 7.46 14.59 8.16
C SER A 27 8.58 14.22 9.14
N MET A 28 9.21 13.05 8.96
CA MET A 28 10.38 12.64 9.74
C MET A 28 11.59 13.55 9.53
N ALA A 29 11.80 14.06 8.31
CA ALA A 29 12.88 15.00 8.03
C ALA A 29 12.66 16.36 8.73
N ARG A 30 11.40 16.78 8.91
CA ARG A 30 11.04 18.01 9.62
C ARG A 30 11.06 17.85 11.15
N GLN A 31 10.72 16.67 11.67
CA GLN A 31 10.65 16.37 13.11
C GLN A 31 11.27 14.99 13.41
N PRO A 32 12.61 14.87 13.47
CA PRO A 32 13.31 13.59 13.66
C PRO A 32 12.97 12.88 14.98
N GLU A 33 12.70 13.64 16.03
CA GLU A 33 12.33 13.17 17.37
C GLU A 33 11.03 12.37 17.39
N MET A 34 10.11 12.64 16.44
CA MET A 34 8.83 11.95 16.31
C MET A 34 8.86 10.77 15.32
N SER A 35 10.04 10.42 14.79
CA SER A 35 10.19 9.42 13.72
C SER A 35 9.58 8.05 14.03
N GLY A 36 9.66 7.60 15.29
CA GLY A 36 9.02 6.36 15.74
C GLY A 36 7.50 6.39 15.58
N GLN A 37 6.86 7.50 15.95
CA GLN A 37 5.40 7.65 15.82
C GLN A 37 4.99 7.73 14.35
N PHE A 38 5.72 8.49 13.53
CA PHE A 38 5.41 8.56 12.09
C PHE A 38 5.52 7.20 11.41
N ARG A 39 6.53 6.39 11.73
CA ARG A 39 6.64 5.01 11.20
C ARG A 39 5.47 4.14 11.62
N SER A 40 5.02 4.23 12.88
CA SER A 40 3.86 3.48 13.35
C SER A 40 2.59 3.84 12.57
N THR A 41 2.30 5.13 12.43
CA THR A 41 1.15 5.61 11.65
C THR A 41 1.27 5.25 10.16
N MET A 42 2.47 5.31 9.60
CA MET A 42 2.74 4.89 8.22
C MET A 42 2.41 3.42 7.99
N PHE A 43 2.82 2.51 8.88
CA PHE A 43 2.47 1.10 8.73
C PHE A 43 0.97 0.84 8.81
N ILE A 44 0.24 1.58 9.66
CA ILE A 44 -1.23 1.52 9.68
C ILE A 44 -1.79 1.98 8.33
N GLY A 45 -1.30 3.11 7.80
CA GLY A 45 -1.71 3.62 6.49
C GLY A 45 -1.43 2.65 5.34
N VAL A 46 -0.23 2.05 5.30
CA VAL A 46 0.15 1.03 4.32
C VAL A 46 -0.75 -0.20 4.43
N ALA A 47 -1.03 -0.68 5.64
CA ALA A 47 -1.93 -1.82 5.84
C ALA A 47 -3.35 -1.55 5.30
N LEU A 48 -3.85 -0.32 5.44
CA LEU A 48 -5.13 0.08 4.87
C LEU A 48 -5.08 0.18 3.34
N VAL A 49 -3.99 0.70 2.77
CA VAL A 49 -3.78 0.76 1.31
C VAL A 49 -3.75 -0.65 0.72
N GLU A 50 -3.11 -1.60 1.38
CA GLU A 50 -2.94 -2.98 0.91
C GLU A 50 -4.20 -3.86 1.01
N ALA A 51 -5.20 -3.46 1.80
CA ALA A 51 -6.41 -4.28 2.02
C ALA A 51 -7.15 -4.62 0.70
N VAL A 52 -7.30 -3.65 -0.20
CA VAL A 52 -7.97 -3.84 -1.49
C VAL A 52 -7.09 -4.56 -2.53
N PRO A 53 -5.80 -4.21 -2.70
CA PRO A 53 -4.85 -4.97 -3.53
C PRO A 53 -4.78 -6.46 -3.20
N ILE A 54 -4.76 -6.83 -1.90
CA ILE A 54 -4.76 -8.23 -1.48
C ILE A 54 -6.01 -8.96 -2.00
N LEU A 55 -7.19 -8.34 -1.91
CA LEU A 55 -8.41 -8.92 -2.48
C LEU A 55 -8.33 -9.06 -4.00
N GLY A 56 -7.72 -8.07 -4.69
CA GLY A 56 -7.46 -8.14 -6.13
C GLY A 56 -6.57 -9.33 -6.51
N VAL A 57 -5.53 -9.62 -5.73
CA VAL A 57 -4.68 -10.80 -5.90
C VAL A 57 -5.45 -12.09 -5.66
N VAL A 58 -6.28 -12.15 -4.60
CA VAL A 58 -7.13 -13.32 -4.33
C VAL A 58 -8.07 -13.60 -5.50
N ILE A 59 -8.73 -12.56 -6.04
CA ILE A 59 -9.60 -12.70 -7.22
C ILE A 59 -8.79 -13.17 -8.42
N ALA A 60 -7.59 -12.62 -8.64
CA ALA A 60 -6.73 -13.05 -9.74
C ALA A 60 -6.34 -14.54 -9.62
N LEU A 61 -5.99 -15.01 -8.41
CA LEU A 61 -5.69 -16.42 -8.16
C LEU A 61 -6.91 -17.31 -8.42
N LEU A 62 -8.09 -16.90 -7.93
CA LEU A 62 -9.33 -17.61 -8.23
C LEU A 62 -9.57 -17.71 -9.74
N LEU A 63 -9.32 -16.63 -10.51
CA LEU A 63 -9.49 -16.60 -11.97
C LEU A 63 -8.49 -17.47 -12.73
N VAL A 64 -7.34 -17.80 -12.15
CA VAL A 64 -6.32 -18.65 -12.78
C VAL A 64 -6.60 -20.14 -12.53
N PHE A 65 -7.14 -20.48 -11.35
CA PHE A 65 -7.31 -21.87 -10.90
C PHE A 65 -8.75 -22.37 -10.90
N GLN A 66 -9.70 -21.58 -11.43
CA GLN A 66 -11.09 -21.98 -11.65
C GLN A 66 -11.29 -22.72 -12.96
#